data_AF-A0A976GSK2-F1
#
_entry.id   AF-A0A976GSK2-F1
#
_cell.length_a   1.000
_cell.length_b   1.000
_cell.length_c   1.000
_cell.angle_alpha   90.00
_cell.angle_beta   90.00
_cell.angle_gamma   90.00
#
_symmetry.space_group_name_H-M   'P 1'
#
loop_
_entity.id
_entity.type
_entity.pdbx_description
1 polymer ?
#
loop_
_entity_poly.entity_id
_entity_poly.type
_entity_poly.pdbx_seq_one_letter_code
_entity_poly.pdbx_strand_id
1 'polypeptide(L)'
;QNINQNNNNQQNINRNNTLAPIERNEEVNTLSVQNISKDTIYIMAGEIIQGGKQDRVIAKDIVLPPMTQPIELPVFCVEQGRWEYDQKNPKENKKFQKYYGTASLKLRSKVEKEVNQQSVWSEVTRSNNENNTKTETQAYTAQIKTQEFQQNHQKYVDYFKNILPKDKKIIGVVVVTGNQVVGCDMFASPQLFQSQFESLLTSYVNEAMTDGHNITIEPEIVKNYVDNLLSDTEKQNSFIEKKGKKIKHKEINLRFSTF
;
A
#
# COMPACT_ATOMS: atom_id res chain seq x y z
N GLN A 1 -12.16 -16.77 16.95
CA GLN A 1 -11.49 -15.55 17.48
C GLN A 1 -10.69 -14.75 16.43
N ASN A 2 -10.72 -15.10 15.13
CA ASN A 2 -9.81 -14.51 14.12
C ASN A 2 -10.45 -13.58 13.08
N ILE A 3 -11.60 -12.96 13.40
CA ILE A 3 -12.23 -11.93 12.54
C ILE A 3 -11.86 -10.51 13.03
N ASN A 4 -11.28 -10.38 14.24
CA ASN A 4 -11.00 -9.08 14.86
C ASN A 4 -9.65 -8.45 14.49
N GLN A 5 -8.69 -9.16 13.88
CA GLN A 5 -7.34 -8.60 13.66
C GLN A 5 -7.25 -7.61 12.48
N ASN A 6 -8.01 -7.78 11.39
CA ASN A 6 -8.00 -6.79 10.30
C ASN A 6 -8.82 -5.54 10.63
N ASN A 7 -9.95 -5.74 11.32
CA ASN A 7 -10.61 -4.64 12.01
C ASN A 7 -9.65 -3.98 12.99
N ASN A 8 -8.74 -4.70 13.65
CA ASN A 8 -7.73 -4.10 14.50
C ASN A 8 -6.65 -3.34 13.71
N ASN A 9 -6.25 -3.66 12.47
CA ASN A 9 -5.30 -2.79 11.75
C ASN A 9 -5.96 -1.46 11.31
N GLN A 10 -7.18 -1.53 10.75
CA GLN A 10 -7.97 -0.33 10.41
C GLN A 10 -8.42 0.46 11.66
N GLN A 11 -8.77 -0.22 12.76
CA GLN A 11 -9.09 0.40 14.04
C GLN A 11 -7.85 0.79 14.85
N ASN A 12 -6.66 0.20 14.67
CA ASN A 12 -5.46 0.58 15.42
C ASN A 12 -4.83 1.82 14.81
N ILE A 13 -4.85 1.98 13.48
CA ILE A 13 -4.52 3.27 12.83
C ILE A 13 -5.52 4.36 13.27
N ASN A 14 -6.80 4.02 13.48
CA ASN A 14 -7.85 4.99 13.83
C ASN A 14 -8.17 5.17 15.34
N ARG A 15 -7.74 4.26 16.23
CA ARG A 15 -8.07 4.30 17.68
C ARG A 15 -6.86 4.21 18.61
N ASN A 16 -5.75 3.59 18.19
CA ASN A 16 -4.62 3.25 19.08
C ASN A 16 -3.24 3.59 18.51
N ASN A 17 -3.13 4.45 17.49
CA ASN A 17 -1.86 4.99 17.00
C ASN A 17 -2.08 6.45 16.68
N THR A 18 -1.18 7.32 17.14
CA THR A 18 -1.28 8.75 16.85
C THR A 18 -0.32 9.07 15.72
N LEU A 19 -0.85 9.34 14.52
CA LEU A 19 -0.10 9.89 13.40
C LEU A 19 -0.23 11.41 13.41
N ALA A 20 0.89 12.12 13.56
CA ALA A 20 0.95 13.57 13.57
C ALA A 20 2.10 14.07 12.69
N PRO A 21 1.93 15.17 11.93
CA PRO A 21 3.02 15.74 11.14
C PRO A 21 4.14 16.28 12.05
N ILE A 22 5.40 16.10 11.65
CA ILE A 22 6.56 16.79 12.23
C ILE A 22 6.98 17.88 11.23
N GLU A 23 6.70 19.13 11.53
CA GLU A 23 6.97 20.25 10.62
C GLU A 23 8.42 20.74 10.80
N ARG A 24 9.29 20.51 9.79
CA ARG A 24 10.65 21.07 9.77
C ARG A 24 11.07 21.80 8.49
N ASN A 25 10.27 21.78 7.40
CA ASN A 25 10.38 22.65 6.21
C ASN A 25 9.24 22.33 5.19
N GLU A 26 9.12 23.12 4.12
CA GLU A 26 8.02 23.14 3.13
C GLU A 26 7.79 21.83 2.34
N GLU A 27 8.69 20.84 2.43
CA GLU A 27 8.47 19.47 1.95
C GLU A 27 8.50 18.49 3.13
N VAL A 28 7.37 18.35 3.83
CA VAL A 28 7.28 17.43 4.97
C VAL A 28 7.20 15.99 4.48
N ASN A 29 8.33 15.36 4.13
CA ASN A 29 8.41 13.95 3.72
C ASN A 29 8.43 12.98 4.93
N THR A 30 7.92 13.40 6.09
CA THR A 30 7.99 12.64 7.34
C THR A 30 6.80 12.93 8.25
N LEU A 31 6.25 11.88 8.82
CA LEU A 31 5.26 11.94 9.90
C LEU A 31 5.84 11.37 11.19
N SER A 32 5.29 11.77 12.33
CA SER A 32 5.47 11.07 13.60
C SER A 32 4.49 9.91 13.68
N VAL A 33 4.98 8.72 14.00
CA VAL A 33 4.15 7.54 14.30
C VAL A 33 4.50 6.98 15.68
N GLN A 34 3.49 6.53 16.41
CA GLN A 34 3.66 5.90 17.72
C GLN A 34 2.75 4.67 17.81
N ASN A 35 3.30 3.54 18.28
CA ASN A 35 2.51 2.40 18.69
C ASN A 35 2.18 2.51 20.18
N ILE A 36 0.92 2.80 20.52
CA ILE A 36 0.45 2.84 21.92
C ILE A 36 -0.29 1.56 22.33
N SER A 37 -0.24 0.52 21.50
CA SER A 37 -0.81 -0.79 21.79
C SER A 37 0.19 -1.71 22.50
N LYS A 38 -0.32 -2.86 22.97
CA LYS A 38 0.48 -3.93 23.59
C LYS A 38 1.02 -4.94 22.56
N ASP A 39 0.67 -4.79 21.28
CA ASP A 39 1.07 -5.69 20.21
C ASP A 39 2.09 -5.02 19.28
N THR A 40 2.89 -5.83 18.59
CA THR A 40 3.76 -5.32 17.51
C THR A 40 2.91 -4.99 16.29
N ILE A 41 3.10 -3.80 15.73
CA ILE A 41 2.39 -3.35 14.54
C ILE A 41 3.37 -3.35 13.36
N TYR A 42 2.94 -3.93 12.25
CA TYR A 42 3.64 -3.83 10.98
C TYR A 42 2.86 -2.89 10.07
N ILE A 43 3.56 -1.91 9.51
CA ILE A 43 3.04 -0.94 8.55
C ILE A 43 3.82 -1.13 7.26
N MET A 44 3.10 -1.34 6.16
CA MET A 44 3.70 -1.65 4.87
C MET A 44 3.95 -0.39 4.04
N ALA A 45 5.02 -0.37 3.24
CA ALA A 45 5.19 0.67 2.24
C ALA A 45 4.05 0.65 1.22
N GLY A 46 3.64 1.83 0.75
CA GLY A 46 2.54 1.98 -0.19
C GLY A 46 1.16 2.14 0.44
N GLU A 47 1.02 2.00 1.76
CA GLU A 47 -0.24 2.32 2.44
C GLU A 47 -0.54 3.83 2.37
N ILE A 48 -1.81 4.18 2.17
CA ILE A 48 -2.29 5.56 2.05
C ILE A 48 -3.12 5.93 3.27
N ILE A 49 -2.77 7.07 3.85
CA ILE A 49 -3.46 7.72 4.95
C ILE A 49 -3.95 9.09 4.50
N GLN A 50 -5.18 9.43 4.88
CA GLN A 50 -5.81 10.69 4.46
C GLN A 50 -6.06 11.61 5.65
N GLY A 51 -5.97 12.91 5.37
CA GLY A 51 -6.09 13.97 6.37
C GLY A 51 -4.89 14.92 6.37
N GLY A 52 -4.63 15.56 7.51
CA GLY A 52 -3.59 16.59 7.59
C GLY A 52 -3.78 17.71 6.56
N LYS A 53 -2.67 18.28 6.09
CA LYS A 53 -2.65 19.24 4.97
C LYS A 53 -2.72 18.57 3.59
N GLN A 54 -2.31 17.30 3.51
CA GLN A 54 -2.24 16.48 2.28
C GLN A 54 -2.33 15.01 2.65
N ASP A 55 -3.00 14.23 1.79
CA ASP A 55 -2.96 12.78 1.85
C ASP A 55 -1.54 12.25 1.59
N ARG A 56 -1.17 11.17 2.29
CA ARG A 56 0.20 10.63 2.31
C ARG A 56 0.24 9.15 1.96
N VAL A 57 1.30 8.75 1.25
CA VAL A 57 1.67 7.35 1.04
C VAL A 57 2.94 7.02 1.84
N ILE A 58 2.93 5.88 2.52
CA ILE A 58 4.05 5.43 3.38
C ILE A 58 5.21 4.96 2.51
N ALA A 59 6.40 5.54 2.73
CA ALA A 59 7.54 5.33 1.84
C ALA A 59 8.38 4.07 2.18
N LYS A 60 8.28 3.58 3.42
CA LYS A 60 9.02 2.40 3.86
C LYS A 60 8.21 1.56 4.84
N ASP A 61 8.42 0.26 4.74
CA ASP A 61 7.96 -0.70 5.72
C ASP A 61 8.56 -0.40 7.10
N ILE A 62 7.76 -0.55 8.15
CA ILE A 62 8.20 -0.37 9.52
C ILE A 62 7.53 -1.38 10.46
N VAL A 63 8.33 -1.91 11.38
CA VAL A 63 7.85 -2.75 12.48
C VAL A 63 7.95 -1.91 13.75
N LEU A 64 6.82 -1.66 14.39
CA LEU A 64 6.69 -0.89 15.61
C LEU A 64 6.45 -1.85 16.78
N PRO A 65 7.44 -2.05 17.66
CA PRO A 65 7.23 -2.78 18.92
C PRO A 65 6.09 -2.18 19.75
N PRO A 66 5.54 -2.92 20.72
CA PRO A 66 4.56 -2.38 21.66
C PRO A 66 5.06 -1.11 22.36
N MET A 67 4.15 -0.16 22.62
CA MET A 67 4.41 1.02 23.45
C MET A 67 5.66 1.83 23.02
N THR A 68 5.88 2.02 21.72
CA THR A 68 7.03 2.81 21.26
C THR A 68 6.90 4.28 21.67
N GLN A 69 8.04 4.96 21.76
CA GLN A 69 8.07 6.41 21.65
C GLN A 69 7.70 6.82 20.21
N PRO A 70 7.28 8.08 19.98
CA PRO A 70 7.08 8.59 18.63
C PRO A 70 8.36 8.50 17.80
N ILE A 71 8.27 7.98 16.59
CA ILE A 71 9.39 7.86 15.64
C ILE A 71 9.02 8.44 14.28
N GLU A 72 10.03 8.74 13.48
CA GLU A 72 9.87 9.29 12.13
C GLU A 72 9.46 8.19 11.12
N LEU A 73 8.34 8.44 10.45
CA LEU A 73 7.75 7.65 9.37
C LEU A 73 7.90 8.42 8.05
N PRO A 74 8.80 8.00 7.15
CA PRO A 74 8.93 8.59 5.83
C PRO A 74 7.67 8.39 4.99
N VAL A 75 7.27 9.46 4.32
CA VAL A 75 6.06 9.51 3.47
C VAL A 75 6.30 10.36 2.23
N PHE A 76 5.46 10.17 1.22
CA PHE A 76 5.30 11.10 0.10
C PHE A 76 3.89 11.68 0.07
N CYS A 77 3.73 12.88 -0.49
CA CYS A 77 2.45 13.48 -0.77
C CYS A 77 1.78 12.79 -1.96
N VAL A 78 0.49 12.46 -1.84
CA VAL A 78 -0.33 11.94 -2.95
C VAL A 78 -1.51 12.85 -3.29
N GLU A 79 -1.41 14.12 -2.89
CA GLU A 79 -2.39 15.18 -3.14
C GLU A 79 -1.66 16.51 -3.35
N GLN A 80 -1.32 16.84 -4.59
CA GLN A 80 -0.45 17.98 -4.90
C GLN A 80 -1.14 19.34 -4.70
N GLY A 81 -2.43 19.43 -5.03
CA GLY A 81 -3.16 20.70 -5.12
C GLY A 81 -3.74 21.22 -3.80
N ARG A 82 -3.47 20.56 -2.66
CA ARG A 82 -3.91 21.00 -1.34
C ARG A 82 -2.69 21.21 -0.45
N TRP A 83 -2.55 22.34 0.23
CA TRP A 83 -1.57 22.52 1.32
C TRP A 83 -2.19 23.25 2.50
N GLU A 84 -3.43 22.90 2.78
CA GLU A 84 -4.21 23.48 3.85
C GLU A 84 -5.07 22.42 4.53
N TYR A 85 -5.41 22.68 5.78
CA TYR A 85 -6.33 21.85 6.53
C TYR A 85 -7.74 22.01 5.98
N ASP A 86 -8.52 20.91 5.92
CA ASP A 86 -9.90 20.95 5.44
C ASP A 86 -10.79 21.84 6.32
N GLN A 87 -11.06 23.08 5.88
CA GLN A 87 -11.74 24.08 6.69
C GLN A 87 -13.14 23.66 7.18
N LYS A 88 -13.74 22.60 6.61
CA LYS A 88 -15.05 22.08 7.01
C LYS A 88 -15.06 21.45 8.42
N ASN A 89 -13.94 20.93 8.93
CA ASN A 89 -13.86 20.31 10.27
C ASN A 89 -12.58 20.69 11.08
N PRO A 90 -12.47 21.94 11.58
CA PRO A 90 -11.22 22.50 12.14
C PRO A 90 -10.55 21.71 13.27
N LYS A 91 -11.31 20.97 14.08
CA LYS A 91 -10.79 20.17 15.22
C LYS A 91 -10.22 18.80 14.81
N GLU A 92 -10.60 18.30 13.63
CA GLU A 92 -10.22 16.96 13.15
C GLU A 92 -9.02 16.98 12.18
N ASN A 93 -8.75 18.12 11.55
CA ASN A 93 -7.83 18.20 10.40
C ASN A 93 -6.34 18.05 10.71
N LYS A 94 -5.91 18.19 11.97
CA LYS A 94 -4.48 18.09 12.32
C LYS A 94 -3.98 16.63 12.34
N LYS A 95 -4.88 15.65 12.29
CA LYS A 95 -4.58 14.22 12.36
C LYS A 95 -4.90 13.52 11.04
N PHE A 96 -4.21 12.42 10.79
CA PHE A 96 -4.61 11.45 9.77
C PHE A 96 -5.65 10.53 10.37
N GLN A 97 -6.86 10.51 9.81
CA GLN A 97 -8.02 9.84 10.43
C GLN A 97 -8.67 8.79 9.53
N LYS A 98 -8.28 8.75 8.26
CA LYS A 98 -8.84 7.83 7.28
C LYS A 98 -7.73 6.99 6.70
N TYR A 99 -7.99 5.69 6.66
CA TYR A 99 -7.13 4.71 6.02
C TYR A 99 -7.77 4.33 4.68
N TYR A 100 -7.05 4.53 3.60
CA TYR A 100 -7.54 4.22 2.25
C TYR A 100 -7.25 2.77 1.85
N GLY A 101 -6.19 2.18 2.40
CA GLY A 101 -5.62 0.91 1.94
C GLY A 101 -4.28 1.13 1.22
N THR A 102 -3.85 0.17 0.43
CA THR A 102 -2.58 0.23 -0.29
C THR A 102 -2.75 0.80 -1.70
N ALA A 103 -1.84 1.70 -2.08
CA ALA A 103 -1.71 2.26 -3.44
C ALA A 103 -1.55 1.18 -4.51
N SER A 104 -1.90 1.47 -5.77
CA SER A 104 -1.67 0.57 -6.93
C SER A 104 -0.20 0.17 -7.09
N LEU A 105 0.05 -0.94 -7.81
CA LEU A 105 1.40 -1.48 -7.98
C LEU A 105 2.33 -0.48 -8.67
N LYS A 106 1.85 0.26 -9.67
CA LYS A 106 2.63 1.32 -10.32
C LYS A 106 3.02 2.44 -9.36
N LEU A 107 2.09 2.95 -8.54
CA LEU A 107 2.40 3.99 -7.56
C LEU A 107 3.36 3.49 -6.48
N ARG A 108 3.16 2.27 -5.98
CA ARG A 108 4.09 1.61 -5.07
C ARG A 108 5.49 1.48 -5.67
N SER A 109 5.60 1.15 -6.95
CA SER A 109 6.90 1.06 -7.62
C SER A 109 7.66 2.40 -7.59
N LYS A 110 6.96 3.54 -7.73
CA LYS A 110 7.56 4.87 -7.62
C LYS A 110 8.02 5.19 -6.20
N VAL A 111 7.16 4.88 -5.23
CA VAL A 111 7.42 5.09 -3.81
C VAL A 111 8.60 4.25 -3.32
N GLU A 112 8.68 2.99 -3.75
CA GLU A 112 9.64 2.02 -3.23
C GLU A 112 10.98 1.99 -3.99
N LYS A 113 11.00 2.36 -5.29
CA LYS A 113 12.21 2.32 -6.14
C LYS A 113 12.79 3.70 -6.50
N GLU A 114 11.97 4.70 -6.80
CA GLU A 114 12.44 5.98 -7.38
C GLU A 114 12.58 7.11 -6.34
N VAL A 115 11.90 6.98 -5.20
CA VAL A 115 12.10 7.73 -3.94
C VAL A 115 12.19 9.26 -4.13
N ASN A 116 11.39 9.85 -5.03
CA ASN A 116 11.29 11.30 -5.17
C ASN A 116 9.83 11.75 -5.37
N GLN A 117 9.51 12.92 -4.83
CA GLN A 117 8.14 13.46 -4.78
C GLN A 117 7.55 13.73 -6.17
N GLN A 118 8.38 14.16 -7.12
CA GLN A 118 7.93 14.48 -8.48
C GLN A 118 7.46 13.23 -9.23
N SER A 119 8.18 12.10 -9.11
CA SER A 119 7.78 10.84 -9.72
C SER A 119 6.46 10.30 -9.14
N VAL A 120 6.28 10.45 -7.82
CA VAL A 120 5.01 10.12 -7.15
C VAL A 120 3.87 10.97 -7.72
N TRP A 121 4.05 12.29 -7.84
CA TRP A 121 3.01 13.16 -8.42
C TRP A 121 2.73 12.86 -9.89
N SER A 122 3.75 12.59 -10.71
CA SER A 122 3.56 12.19 -12.09
C SER A 122 2.71 10.92 -12.22
N GLU A 123 2.92 9.94 -11.35
CA GLU A 123 2.10 8.71 -11.34
C GLU A 123 0.68 8.97 -10.82
N VAL A 124 0.51 9.80 -9.79
CA VAL A 124 -0.83 10.22 -9.31
C VAL A 124 -1.61 10.91 -10.43
N THR A 125 -0.98 11.83 -11.17
CA THR A 125 -1.60 12.52 -12.31
C THR A 125 -1.96 11.54 -13.43
N ARG A 126 -1.06 10.60 -13.77
CA ARG A 126 -1.35 9.56 -14.76
C ARG A 126 -2.54 8.71 -14.34
N SER A 127 -2.54 8.18 -13.12
CA SER A 127 -3.62 7.34 -12.61
C SER A 127 -4.97 8.07 -12.56
N ASN A 128 -4.98 9.34 -12.16
CA ASN A 128 -6.19 10.17 -12.22
C ASN A 128 -6.69 10.36 -13.66
N ASN A 129 -5.80 10.56 -14.63
CA ASN A 129 -6.18 10.71 -16.04
C ASN A 129 -6.77 9.42 -16.63
N GLU A 130 -6.14 8.26 -16.39
CA GLU A 130 -6.66 6.96 -16.85
C GLU A 130 -8.04 6.66 -16.24
N ASN A 131 -8.25 7.04 -14.97
CA ASN A 131 -9.53 6.90 -14.29
C ASN A 131 -10.51 8.06 -14.57
N ASN A 132 -10.25 8.92 -15.56
CA ASN A 132 -11.06 10.08 -15.94
C ASN A 132 -11.45 10.98 -14.73
N THR A 133 -10.59 11.04 -13.73
CA THR A 133 -10.84 11.72 -12.46
C THR A 133 -10.15 13.08 -12.47
N LYS A 134 -10.95 14.15 -12.48
CA LYS A 134 -10.47 15.53 -12.35
C LYS A 134 -10.92 16.10 -11.01
N THR A 135 -9.96 16.49 -10.18
CA THR A 135 -10.24 17.17 -8.91
C THR A 135 -9.30 18.35 -8.71
N GLU A 136 -9.78 19.36 -7.98
CA GLU A 136 -9.01 20.58 -7.66
C GLU A 136 -7.70 20.25 -6.93
N THR A 137 -7.71 19.25 -6.05
CA THR A 137 -6.55 18.90 -5.21
C THR A 137 -5.63 17.85 -5.83
N GLN A 138 -6.03 17.22 -6.94
CA GLN A 138 -5.29 16.11 -7.56
C GLN A 138 -4.93 14.98 -6.57
N ALA A 139 -5.83 14.69 -5.62
CA ALA A 139 -5.65 13.57 -4.69
C ALA A 139 -5.72 12.23 -5.43
N TYR A 140 -4.80 11.30 -5.15
CA TYR A 140 -4.84 9.93 -5.69
C TYR A 140 -6.14 9.20 -5.35
N THR A 141 -6.66 9.43 -4.14
CA THR A 141 -7.88 8.78 -3.64
C THR A 141 -9.16 9.38 -4.23
N ALA A 142 -9.05 10.40 -5.10
CA ALA A 142 -10.21 11.04 -5.72
C ALA A 142 -11.04 10.09 -6.59
N GLN A 143 -10.40 9.08 -7.19
CA GLN A 143 -11.06 8.10 -8.06
C GLN A 143 -12.20 7.33 -7.38
N ILE A 144 -12.13 7.14 -6.06
CA ILE A 144 -13.18 6.48 -5.27
C ILE A 144 -14.45 7.33 -5.16
N LYS A 145 -14.46 8.60 -5.59
CA LYS A 145 -15.63 9.48 -5.42
C LYS A 145 -16.78 9.17 -6.38
N THR A 146 -16.55 8.41 -7.46
CA THR A 146 -17.65 8.03 -8.37
C THR A 146 -18.33 6.75 -7.89
N GLN A 147 -19.66 6.72 -7.97
CA GLN A 147 -20.44 5.54 -7.57
C GLN A 147 -20.09 4.32 -8.42
N GLU A 148 -19.82 4.52 -9.71
CA GLU A 148 -19.41 3.47 -10.64
C GLU A 148 -18.07 2.83 -10.23
N PHE A 149 -17.07 3.65 -9.91
CA PHE A 149 -15.78 3.14 -9.44
C PHE A 149 -15.95 2.33 -8.16
N GLN A 150 -16.71 2.83 -7.18
CA GLN A 150 -16.97 2.11 -5.93
C GLN A 150 -17.65 0.75 -6.17
N GLN A 151 -18.65 0.71 -7.04
CA GLN A 151 -19.38 -0.52 -7.36
C GLN A 151 -18.47 -1.54 -8.06
N ASN A 152 -17.68 -1.10 -9.04
CA ASN A 152 -16.77 -2.00 -9.74
C ASN A 152 -15.64 -2.48 -8.84
N HIS A 153 -15.06 -1.58 -8.04
CA HIS A 153 -14.07 -1.93 -7.00
C HIS A 153 -14.62 -2.99 -6.04
N GLN A 154 -15.85 -2.80 -5.55
CA GLN A 154 -16.46 -3.75 -4.62
C GLN A 154 -16.68 -5.13 -5.25
N LYS A 155 -17.09 -5.20 -6.53
CA LYS A 155 -17.23 -6.50 -7.25
C LYS A 155 -15.90 -7.27 -7.28
N TYR A 156 -14.80 -6.60 -7.58
CA TYR A 156 -13.47 -7.22 -7.56
C TYR A 156 -13.09 -7.69 -6.15
N VAL A 157 -13.28 -6.83 -5.14
CA VAL A 157 -12.98 -7.15 -3.74
C VAL A 157 -13.77 -8.38 -3.29
N ASP A 158 -15.08 -8.40 -3.54
CA ASP A 158 -15.95 -9.51 -3.13
C ASP A 158 -15.59 -10.82 -3.81
N TYR A 159 -15.17 -10.78 -5.08
CA TYR A 159 -14.71 -11.96 -5.79
C TYR A 159 -13.43 -12.53 -5.16
N PHE A 160 -12.37 -11.72 -5.04
CA PHE A 160 -11.06 -12.21 -4.61
C PHE A 160 -10.96 -12.48 -3.10
N LYS A 161 -11.68 -11.71 -2.27
CA LYS A 161 -11.71 -11.89 -0.81
C LYS A 161 -12.21 -13.28 -0.41
N ASN A 162 -13.04 -13.92 -1.23
CA ASN A 162 -13.60 -15.24 -0.95
C ASN A 162 -12.76 -16.42 -1.47
N ILE A 163 -11.74 -16.15 -2.30
CA ILE A 163 -10.92 -17.18 -2.97
C ILE A 163 -9.65 -17.47 -2.17
N LEU A 164 -8.90 -16.42 -1.80
CA LEU A 164 -7.53 -16.55 -1.30
C LEU A 164 -7.40 -16.88 0.20
N PRO A 165 -8.24 -16.39 1.13
CA PRO A 165 -8.04 -16.64 2.57
C PRO A 165 -8.37 -18.06 3.06
N LYS A 166 -8.88 -18.96 2.20
CA LYS A 166 -9.28 -20.31 2.61
C LYS A 166 -8.10 -21.25 2.83
N ASP A 167 -6.99 -21.05 2.12
CA ASP A 167 -5.76 -21.82 2.33
C ASP A 167 -4.83 -21.09 3.30
N LYS A 168 -4.70 -21.66 4.50
CA LYS A 168 -3.88 -21.10 5.60
C LYS A 168 -2.37 -21.24 5.37
N LYS A 169 -1.93 -21.79 4.24
CA LYS A 169 -0.51 -21.95 3.89
C LYS A 169 -0.02 -20.87 2.93
N ILE A 170 -0.92 -20.08 2.34
CA ILE A 170 -0.54 -19.03 1.39
C ILE A 170 0.21 -17.93 2.12
N ILE A 171 1.39 -17.58 1.60
CA ILE A 171 2.26 -16.52 2.13
C ILE A 171 2.29 -15.27 1.24
N GLY A 172 1.62 -15.29 0.10
CA GLY A 172 1.71 -14.23 -0.89
C GLY A 172 0.96 -14.53 -2.17
N VAL A 173 1.01 -13.58 -3.11
CA VAL A 173 0.36 -13.69 -4.41
C VAL A 173 1.25 -13.14 -5.51
N VAL A 174 1.14 -13.73 -6.70
CA VAL A 174 1.60 -13.12 -7.95
C VAL A 174 0.41 -12.48 -8.63
N VAL A 175 0.55 -11.24 -9.07
CA VAL A 175 -0.51 -10.44 -9.68
C VAL A 175 -0.26 -10.35 -11.17
N VAL A 176 -1.26 -10.73 -11.95
CA VAL A 176 -1.19 -10.79 -13.42
C VAL A 176 -2.31 -9.98 -14.04
N THR A 177 -2.01 -9.34 -15.16
CA THR A 177 -2.99 -8.68 -16.02
C THR A 177 -2.49 -8.73 -17.46
N GLY A 178 -3.40 -8.91 -18.43
CA GLY A 178 -2.99 -9.08 -19.82
C GLY A 178 -2.05 -10.26 -20.00
N ASN A 179 -0.90 -9.98 -20.61
CA ASN A 179 0.16 -10.94 -20.91
C ASN A 179 1.36 -10.85 -19.94
N GLN A 180 1.23 -10.19 -18.79
CA GLN A 180 2.37 -9.94 -17.90
C GLN A 180 2.07 -10.10 -16.40
N VAL A 181 3.13 -10.42 -15.65
CA VAL A 181 3.15 -10.28 -14.19
C VAL A 181 3.42 -8.82 -13.86
N VAL A 182 2.49 -8.17 -13.17
CA VAL A 182 2.59 -6.75 -12.78
C VAL A 182 3.10 -6.56 -11.35
N GLY A 183 3.13 -7.64 -10.57
CA GLY A 183 3.76 -7.59 -9.27
C GLY A 183 3.63 -8.88 -8.50
N CYS A 184 4.27 -8.91 -7.34
CA CYS A 184 4.14 -9.96 -6.36
C CYS A 184 4.32 -9.37 -4.97
N ASP A 185 3.60 -9.90 -4.00
CA ASP A 185 3.84 -9.65 -2.58
C ASP A 185 3.91 -11.00 -1.86
N MET A 186 4.99 -11.24 -1.13
CA MET A 186 5.19 -12.43 -0.30
C MET A 186 5.67 -12.03 1.08
N PHE A 187 5.21 -12.73 2.09
CA PHE A 187 5.48 -12.45 3.50
C PHE A 187 6.14 -13.63 4.19
N ALA A 188 6.79 -13.37 5.31
CA ALA A 188 7.48 -14.39 6.12
C ALA A 188 6.55 -15.50 6.65
N SER A 189 5.25 -15.24 6.75
CA SER A 189 4.28 -16.19 7.29
C SER A 189 2.88 -16.00 6.68
N PRO A 190 2.05 -17.05 6.65
CA PRO A 190 0.67 -16.93 6.21
C PRO A 190 -0.15 -15.95 7.05
N GLN A 191 0.14 -15.87 8.35
CA GLN A 191 -0.54 -14.96 9.28
C GLN A 191 -0.26 -13.50 8.92
N LEU A 192 1.00 -13.18 8.61
CA LEU A 192 1.36 -11.83 8.19
C LEU A 192 0.70 -11.49 6.86
N PHE A 193 0.75 -12.39 5.87
CA PHE A 193 0.05 -12.20 4.58
C PHE A 193 -1.45 -11.95 4.78
N GLN A 194 -2.13 -12.80 5.55
CA GLN A 194 -3.57 -12.65 5.82
C GLN A 194 -3.91 -11.31 6.47
N SER A 195 -3.03 -10.80 7.36
CA SER A 195 -3.22 -9.50 8.01
C SER A 195 -3.11 -8.31 7.06
N GLN A 196 -2.41 -8.47 5.93
CA GLN A 196 -2.18 -7.43 4.93
C GLN A 196 -3.07 -7.58 3.69
N PHE A 197 -3.64 -8.77 3.48
CA PHE A 197 -4.30 -9.13 2.23
C PHE A 197 -5.48 -8.22 1.88
N GLU A 198 -6.30 -7.80 2.85
CA GLU A 198 -7.42 -6.87 2.56
C GLU A 198 -6.93 -5.51 2.06
N SER A 199 -5.84 -4.99 2.63
CA SER A 199 -5.25 -3.72 2.16
C SER A 199 -4.58 -3.88 0.80
N LEU A 200 -3.87 -5.00 0.60
CA LEU A 200 -3.25 -5.33 -0.69
C LEU A 200 -4.30 -5.55 -1.78
N LEU A 201 -5.48 -6.06 -1.44
CA LEU A 201 -6.53 -6.26 -2.41
C LEU A 201 -6.99 -4.91 -3.01
N THR A 202 -7.09 -3.85 -2.21
CA THR A 202 -7.30 -2.49 -2.72
C THR A 202 -6.22 -2.09 -3.73
N SER A 203 -4.95 -2.41 -3.48
CA SER A 203 -3.85 -2.15 -4.42
C SER A 203 -4.06 -2.86 -5.76
N TYR A 204 -4.33 -4.16 -5.73
CA TYR A 204 -4.47 -4.97 -6.93
C TYR A 204 -5.72 -4.63 -7.73
N VAL A 205 -6.81 -4.31 -7.05
CA VAL A 205 -8.06 -3.89 -7.69
C VAL A 205 -7.89 -2.53 -8.34
N ASN A 206 -7.24 -1.57 -7.68
CA ASN A 206 -6.94 -0.27 -8.29
C ASN A 206 -6.05 -0.41 -9.53
N GLU A 207 -5.04 -1.29 -9.49
CA GLU A 207 -4.22 -1.60 -10.67
C GLU A 207 -5.06 -2.21 -11.80
N ALA A 208 -5.92 -3.19 -11.50
CA ALA A 208 -6.77 -3.83 -12.50
C ALA A 208 -7.82 -2.88 -13.10
N MET A 209 -8.36 -1.95 -12.31
CA MET A 209 -9.34 -0.98 -12.80
C MET A 209 -8.70 0.12 -13.64
N THR A 210 -7.44 0.49 -13.35
CA THR A 210 -6.73 1.57 -14.04
C THR A 210 -6.03 1.07 -15.30
N ASP A 211 -5.36 -0.09 -15.21
CA ASP A 211 -4.40 -0.58 -16.20
C ASP A 211 -4.65 -2.05 -16.59
N GLY A 212 -5.79 -2.62 -16.16
CA GLY A 212 -6.13 -4.03 -16.35
C GLY A 212 -6.50 -4.39 -17.77
N HIS A 213 -6.16 -5.63 -18.16
CA HIS A 213 -6.43 -6.22 -19.46
C HIS A 213 -6.85 -7.68 -19.27
N ASN A 214 -7.63 -8.20 -20.22
CA ASN A 214 -8.01 -9.62 -20.24
C ASN A 214 -6.78 -10.52 -20.24
N ILE A 215 -6.79 -11.56 -19.41
CA ILE A 215 -5.64 -12.45 -19.22
C ILE A 215 -5.34 -13.22 -20.52
N THR A 216 -4.11 -13.05 -21.00
CA THR A 216 -3.52 -13.75 -22.14
C THR A 216 -2.14 -14.31 -21.84
N ILE A 217 -1.67 -14.16 -20.58
CA ILE A 217 -0.37 -14.66 -20.15
C ILE A 217 -0.36 -16.19 -20.11
N GLU A 218 0.72 -16.78 -20.63
CA GLU A 218 0.93 -18.22 -20.55
C GLU A 218 1.33 -18.63 -19.12
N PRO A 219 0.80 -19.75 -18.57
CA PRO A 219 1.15 -20.23 -17.24
C PRO A 219 2.65 -20.43 -17.02
N GLU A 220 3.40 -20.81 -18.07
CA GLU A 220 4.85 -20.98 -18.04
C GLU A 220 5.58 -19.67 -17.68
N ILE A 221 5.06 -18.52 -18.10
CA ILE A 221 5.65 -17.21 -17.77
C ILE A 221 5.51 -16.93 -16.27
N VAL A 222 4.34 -17.23 -15.70
CA VAL A 222 4.10 -17.08 -14.26
C VAL A 222 4.97 -18.06 -13.47
N LYS A 223 5.10 -19.31 -13.93
CA LYS A 223 5.96 -20.31 -13.31
C LYS A 223 7.42 -19.85 -13.31
N ASN A 224 7.94 -19.41 -14.46
CA ASN A 224 9.30 -18.91 -14.58
C ASN A 224 9.56 -17.68 -13.70
N TYR A 225 8.56 -16.81 -13.53
CA TYR A 225 8.63 -15.70 -12.60
C TYR A 225 8.83 -16.18 -11.15
N VAL A 226 8.01 -17.14 -10.71
CA VAL A 226 8.08 -17.71 -9.35
C VAL A 226 9.39 -18.48 -9.16
N ASP A 227 9.83 -19.25 -10.15
CA ASP A 227 11.09 -20.00 -10.09
C ASP A 227 12.29 -19.04 -9.93
N ASN A 228 12.31 -17.91 -10.65
CA ASN A 228 13.36 -16.89 -10.46
C ASN A 228 13.33 -16.24 -9.07
N LEU A 229 12.15 -16.14 -8.46
CA LEU A 229 11.99 -15.55 -7.13
C LEU A 229 12.31 -16.53 -5.99
N LEU A 230 12.06 -17.84 -6.17
CA LEU A 230 12.06 -18.82 -5.08
C LEU A 230 13.05 -19.98 -5.22
N SER A 231 13.67 -20.19 -6.38
CA SER A 231 14.52 -21.38 -6.60
C SER A 231 15.80 -21.38 -5.75
N ASP A 232 16.50 -20.26 -5.66
CA ASP A 232 17.69 -20.12 -4.82
C ASP A 232 17.90 -18.67 -4.38
N THR A 233 18.69 -18.48 -3.31
CA THR A 233 18.89 -17.17 -2.67
C THR A 233 19.65 -16.18 -3.56
N GLU A 234 20.56 -16.64 -4.43
CA GLU A 234 21.32 -15.74 -5.31
C GLU A 234 20.42 -15.18 -6.42
N LYS A 235 19.65 -16.05 -7.08
CA LYS A 235 18.65 -15.64 -8.07
C LYS A 235 17.59 -14.76 -7.45
N GLN A 236 17.08 -15.12 -6.26
CA GLN A 236 16.13 -14.31 -5.53
C GLN A 236 16.68 -12.89 -5.29
N ASN A 237 17.92 -12.77 -4.80
CA ASN A 237 18.54 -11.47 -4.54
C ASN A 237 18.68 -10.65 -5.83
N SER A 238 19.22 -11.26 -6.89
CA SER A 238 19.39 -10.61 -8.21
C SER A 238 18.06 -10.17 -8.82
N PHE A 239 17.03 -11.00 -8.67
CA PHE A 239 15.68 -10.71 -9.15
C PHE A 239 15.06 -9.54 -8.40
N ILE A 240 15.14 -9.55 -7.06
CA ILE A 240 14.59 -8.48 -6.22
C ILE A 240 15.33 -7.16 -6.44
N GLU A 241 16.66 -7.16 -6.57
CA GLU A 241 17.42 -5.93 -6.85
C GLU A 241 16.97 -5.23 -8.13
N LYS A 242 16.55 -6.02 -9.15
CA LYS A 242 16.07 -5.48 -10.43
C LYS A 242 14.59 -5.11 -10.40
N LYS A 243 13.77 -5.94 -9.76
CA LYS A 243 12.31 -5.92 -9.91
C LYS A 243 11.57 -5.51 -8.67
N GLY A 244 12.21 -5.28 -7.53
CA GLY A 244 11.47 -5.14 -6.30
C GLY A 244 12.26 -4.65 -5.09
N LYS A 245 11.78 -5.06 -3.92
CA LYS A 245 12.37 -4.74 -2.63
C LYS A 245 12.20 -5.92 -1.68
N LYS A 246 13.24 -6.19 -0.91
CA LYS A 246 13.17 -7.08 0.25
C LYS A 246 13.26 -6.26 1.52
N ILE A 247 12.41 -6.59 2.47
CA ILE A 247 12.41 -5.97 3.80
C ILE A 247 12.82 -7.03 4.79
N LYS A 248 13.83 -6.71 5.59
CA LYS A 248 14.26 -7.53 6.70
C LYS A 248 13.83 -6.89 8.01
N HIS A 249 13.41 -7.72 8.95
CA HIS A 249 13.36 -7.34 10.36
C HIS A 249 14.32 -8.24 11.12
N LYS A 250 15.39 -7.65 11.65
CA LYS A 250 16.58 -8.40 12.11
C LYS A 250 17.14 -9.21 10.93
N GLU A 251 17.31 -10.52 11.10
CA GLU A 251 17.83 -11.42 10.05
C GLU A 251 16.73 -12.12 9.21
N ILE A 252 15.46 -11.85 9.47
CA ILE A 252 14.33 -12.50 8.80
C ILE A 252 13.82 -11.63 7.66
N ASN A 253 13.72 -12.20 6.45
CA ASN A 253 13.01 -11.58 5.34
C ASN A 253 11.51 -11.51 5.68
N LEU A 254 11.02 -10.31 6.01
CA LEU A 254 9.66 -10.08 6.44
C LEU A 254 8.70 -10.01 5.25
N ARG A 255 9.12 -9.31 4.20
CA ARG A 255 8.36 -9.12 2.96
C ARG A 255 9.30 -9.09 1.75
N PHE A 256 8.81 -9.66 0.66
CA PHE A 256 9.28 -9.43 -0.69
C PHE A 256 8.16 -8.76 -1.47
N SER A 257 8.47 -7.68 -2.19
CA SER A 257 7.56 -7.18 -3.21
C SER A 257 8.29 -6.91 -4.50
N THR A 258 7.59 -7.07 -5.61
CA THR A 258 8.11 -6.82 -6.96
C THR A 258 7.06 -6.13 -7.81
N PHE A 259 7.53 -5.35 -8.78
CA PHE A 259 6.77 -4.49 -9.68
C PHE A 259 7.47 -4.47 -11.05
#